data_AF-A0A2S6XHJ9-F1
#
_entry.id   AF-A0A2S6XHJ9-F1
#
_cell.length_a   1.000
_cell.length_b   1.000
_cell.length_c   1.000
_cell.angle_alpha   90.00
_cell.angle_beta   90.00
_cell.angle_gamma   90.00
#
_symmetry.space_group_name_H-M   'P 1'
#
loop_
_entity.id
_entity.type
_entity.pdbx_description
1 polymer ?
#
loop_
_entity_poly.entity_id
_entity_poly.type
_entity_poly.pdbx_seq_one_letter_code
_entity_poly.pdbx_strand_id
1 'polypeptide(L)'
;MQAHVTAEDGRAGVARSGVKPTANPSIMICMDPPRYGFAGLPAPERVTAFRVLVSVFAIADTRRRETHCKGACGHAWHNLPSATWQP
;
A
#
# COMPACT_ATOMS: atom_id res chain seq x y z
N MET A 1 2.81 -4.57 15.28
CA MET A 1 2.75 -3.11 15.01
C MET A 1 2.48 -2.91 13.53
N GLN A 2 1.47 -2.12 13.16
CA GLN A 2 1.08 -1.81 11.76
C GLN A 2 1.95 -0.67 11.21
N ALA A 3 2.17 -0.63 9.89
CA ALA A 3 3.12 0.31 9.27
C ALA A 3 2.68 1.79 9.31
N HIS A 4 1.36 2.04 9.43
CA HIS A 4 0.69 3.34 9.26
C HIS A 4 1.19 4.11 8.03
N VAL A 5 0.37 4.15 6.96
CA VAL A 5 0.74 4.85 5.73
C VAL A 5 1.03 6.33 6.02
N THR A 6 2.17 6.81 5.55
CA THR A 6 2.53 8.23 5.55
C THR A 6 2.22 8.87 4.19
N ALA A 7 2.22 10.19 4.11
CA ALA A 7 2.13 10.90 2.82
C ALA A 7 3.29 10.55 1.87
N GLU A 8 4.47 10.20 2.42
CA GLU A 8 5.62 9.76 1.62
C GLU A 8 5.41 8.37 1.02
N ASP A 9 4.90 7.41 1.81
CA ASP A 9 4.48 6.11 1.29
C ASP A 9 3.41 6.28 0.20
N GLY A 10 2.50 7.24 0.39
CA GLY A 10 1.49 7.65 -0.59
C GLY A 10 2.09 8.08 -1.92
N ARG A 11 3.03 9.03 -1.91
CA ARG A 11 3.70 9.53 -3.13
C ARG A 11 4.47 8.43 -3.85
N ALA A 12 5.25 7.65 -3.11
CA ALA A 12 6.03 6.54 -3.66
C ALA A 12 5.13 5.44 -4.25
N GLY A 13 4.06 5.09 -3.54
CA GLY A 13 3.09 4.11 -3.99
C GLY A 13 2.31 4.56 -5.23
N VAL A 14 1.91 5.83 -5.32
CA VAL A 14 1.29 6.41 -6.51
C VAL A 14 2.24 6.33 -7.71
N ALA A 15 3.50 6.75 -7.55
CA ALA A 15 4.50 6.68 -8.62
C ALA A 15 4.68 5.25 -9.17
N ARG A 16 4.61 4.24 -8.29
CA ARG A 16 4.71 2.81 -8.67
C ARG A 16 3.42 2.19 -9.22
N SER A 17 2.26 2.76 -8.90
CA SER A 17 0.95 2.15 -9.19
C SER A 17 0.53 2.14 -10.67
N GLY A 18 1.17 2.96 -11.50
CA GLY A 18 0.76 3.22 -12.89
C GLY A 18 -0.58 3.94 -13.01
N VAL A 19 -1.03 4.59 -11.93
CA VAL A 19 -2.23 5.43 -11.89
C VAL A 19 -1.81 6.89 -12.03
N LYS A 20 -2.63 7.71 -12.72
CA LYS A 20 -2.38 9.14 -12.84
C LYS A 20 -2.29 9.81 -11.45
N PRO A 21 -1.28 10.65 -11.19
CA PRO A 21 -1.17 11.37 -9.92
C PRO A 21 -2.38 12.28 -9.61
N THR A 22 -3.11 12.69 -10.66
CA THR A 22 -4.30 13.54 -10.55
C THR A 22 -5.61 12.78 -10.33
N ALA A 23 -5.59 11.44 -10.32
CA ALA A 23 -6.78 10.67 -9.97
C ALA A 23 -7.14 10.91 -8.49
N ASN A 24 -8.44 11.00 -8.16
CA ASN A 24 -8.89 11.21 -6.78
C ASN A 24 -8.21 10.27 -5.76
N PRO A 25 -8.10 8.94 -5.98
CA PRO A 25 -7.43 8.08 -5.01
C PRO A 25 -5.94 8.40 -4.82
N SER A 26 -5.24 8.84 -5.87
CA SER A 26 -3.83 9.26 -5.79
C SER A 26 -3.67 10.52 -4.94
N ILE A 27 -4.56 11.50 -5.13
CA ILE A 27 -4.56 12.74 -4.34
C ILE A 27 -4.87 12.40 -2.88
N MET A 28 -5.93 11.62 -2.63
CA MET A 28 -6.37 11.24 -1.27
C MET A 28 -5.28 10.59 -0.43
N ILE A 29 -4.51 9.66 -1.01
CA ILE A 29 -3.46 8.93 -0.27
C ILE A 29 -2.19 9.75 -0.07
N CYS A 30 -1.97 10.79 -0.88
CA CYS A 30 -0.81 11.69 -0.76
C CYS A 30 -1.05 12.88 0.18
N MET A 31 -2.28 13.07 0.68
CA MET A 31 -2.59 14.09 1.70
C MET A 31 -1.91 13.76 3.03
N ASP A 32 -1.81 14.77 3.91
CA ASP A 32 -1.31 14.63 5.27
C ASP A 32 -2.36 15.13 6.28
N PRO A 33 -3.02 14.24 7.05
CA PRO A 33 -2.90 12.78 6.99
C PRO A 33 -3.58 12.17 5.74
N PRO A 34 -3.17 10.96 5.30
CA PRO A 34 -3.83 10.27 4.20
C PRO A 34 -5.33 10.06 4.46
N ARG A 35 -6.16 10.20 3.41
CA ARG A 35 -7.62 10.01 3.51
C ARG A 35 -8.03 8.63 3.01
N TYR A 36 -8.90 7.95 3.76
CA TYR A 36 -9.25 6.54 3.52
C TYR A 36 -10.68 6.29 3.00
N GLY A 37 -11.41 7.35 2.64
CA GLY A 37 -12.81 7.29 2.15
C GLY A 37 -13.01 6.64 0.76
N PHE A 38 -12.17 5.67 0.37
CA PHE A 38 -12.15 5.05 -0.96
C PHE A 38 -13.44 4.28 -1.28
N ALA A 39 -14.15 3.77 -0.26
CA ALA A 39 -15.44 3.09 -0.44
C ALA A 39 -16.54 4.03 -0.97
N GLY A 40 -16.41 5.34 -0.73
CA GLY A 40 -17.34 6.36 -1.23
C GLY A 40 -17.03 6.86 -2.64
N LEU A 41 -15.95 6.38 -3.27
CA LEU A 41 -15.62 6.79 -4.64
C LEU A 41 -16.60 6.19 -5.67
N PRO A 42 -16.84 6.89 -6.78
CA PRO A 42 -17.58 6.35 -7.91
C PRO A 42 -17.05 4.98 -8.35
N ALA A 43 -17.93 4.11 -8.84
CA ALA A 43 -17.56 2.75 -9.21
C ALA A 43 -16.36 2.63 -10.16
N PRO A 44 -16.21 3.48 -11.19
CA PRO A 44 -15.05 3.45 -12.08
C PRO A 44 -13.72 3.75 -11.37
N GLU A 45 -13.76 4.51 -10.28
CA GLU A 45 -12.56 4.93 -9.54
C GLU A 45 -12.09 3.89 -8.53
N ARG A 46 -12.92 2.91 -8.16
CA ARG A 46 -12.55 1.87 -7.18
C ARG A 46 -11.44 0.96 -7.69
N VAL A 47 -11.39 0.66 -8.99
CA VAL A 47 -10.30 -0.13 -9.60
C VAL A 47 -8.98 0.62 -9.47
N THR A 48 -9.01 1.92 -9.76
CA THR A 48 -7.86 2.82 -9.62
C THR A 48 -7.43 2.95 -8.17
N ALA A 49 -8.38 3.10 -7.24
CA ALA A 49 -8.12 3.14 -5.80
C ALA A 49 -7.47 1.86 -5.31
N PHE A 50 -7.96 0.70 -5.72
CA PHE A 50 -7.39 -0.59 -5.37
C PHE A 50 -5.92 -0.70 -5.80
N ARG A 51 -5.60 -0.30 -7.04
CA ARG A 51 -4.21 -0.30 -7.55
C ARG A 51 -3.29 0.62 -6.73
N VAL A 52 -3.75 1.82 -6.40
CA VAL A 52 -3.01 2.76 -5.55
C VAL A 52 -2.78 2.15 -4.17
N LEU A 53 -3.82 1.61 -3.52
CA LEU A 53 -3.75 1.05 -2.18
C LEU A 53 -2.78 -0.14 -2.09
N VAL A 54 -2.87 -1.09 -3.03
CA VAL A 54 -1.94 -2.23 -3.07
C VAL A 54 -0.49 -1.75 -3.19
N SER A 55 -0.23 -0.77 -4.06
CA SER A 55 1.11 -0.22 -4.22
C SER A 55 1.59 0.51 -2.96
N VAL A 56 0.77 1.37 -2.36
CA VAL A 56 1.13 2.13 -1.16
C VAL A 56 1.36 1.20 0.04
N PHE A 57 0.50 0.20 0.24
CA PHE A 57 0.66 -0.76 1.33
C PHE A 57 1.93 -1.59 1.19
N ALA A 58 2.32 -1.98 -0.02
CA ALA A 58 3.58 -2.67 -0.22
C ALA A 58 4.79 -1.75 0.06
N ILE A 59 4.75 -0.45 -0.23
CA ILE A 59 5.82 0.49 0.18
C ILE A 59 5.87 0.61 1.71
N ALA A 60 4.72 0.87 2.35
CA ALA A 60 4.64 1.03 3.79
C ALA A 60 5.09 -0.25 4.53
N ASP A 61 4.73 -1.43 4.02
CA ASP A 61 5.18 -2.69 4.60
C ASP A 61 6.69 -2.90 4.45
N THR A 62 7.28 -2.57 3.29
CA THR A 62 8.74 -2.62 3.12
C THR A 62 9.44 -1.69 4.11
N ARG A 63 9.02 -0.42 4.20
CA ARG A 63 9.56 0.54 5.19
C ARG A 63 9.48 -0.01 6.60
N ARG A 64 8.34 -0.60 6.99
CA ARG A 64 8.15 -1.22 8.30
C ARG A 64 9.10 -2.40 8.51
N ARG A 65 9.30 -3.25 7.50
CA ARG A 65 10.24 -4.40 7.59
C ARG A 65 11.67 -3.93 7.82
N GLU A 66 12.11 -2.90 7.12
CA GLU A 66 13.47 -2.36 7.21
C GLU A 66 13.72 -1.60 8.51
N THR A 67 12.71 -0.92 9.05
CA THR A 67 12.88 -0.05 10.22
C THR A 67 12.55 -0.73 11.55
N HIS A 68 11.54 -1.60 11.59
CA HIS A 68 11.04 -2.20 12.83
C HIS A 68 11.39 -3.69 12.93
N CYS A 69 11.12 -4.47 11.87
CA CYS A 69 11.36 -5.90 11.93
C CYS A 69 12.85 -6.25 11.85
N LYS A 70 13.59 -5.63 10.91
CA LYS A 70 15.03 -5.87 10.66
C LYS A 70 15.42 -7.36 10.59
N GLY A 71 14.54 -8.20 10.03
CA GLY A 71 14.76 -9.65 9.94
C GLY A 71 14.51 -10.44 11.24
N ALA A 72 14.17 -9.79 12.35
CA ALA A 72 13.88 -10.44 13.64
C ALA A 72 12.39 -10.80 13.83
N CYS A 73 11.53 -10.55 12.84
CA CYS A 73 10.11 -10.82 12.96
C CYS A 73 9.76 -12.30 12.70
N GLY A 74 9.25 -12.99 13.72
CA GLY A 74 8.77 -14.37 13.63
C GLY A 74 7.27 -14.53 13.28
N HIS A 75 6.59 -13.46 12.84
CA HIS A 75 5.14 -13.54 12.58
C HIS A 75 4.80 -14.51 11.45
N ALA A 76 3.74 -15.30 11.61
CA ALA A 76 3.32 -16.31 10.64
C ALA A 76 3.09 -15.75 9.22
N TRP A 77 2.58 -14.52 9.10
CA TRP A 77 2.37 -13.87 7.79
C TRP A 77 3.66 -13.41 7.09
N HIS A 78 4.80 -13.39 7.78
CA HIS A 78 6.11 -13.19 7.16
C HIS A 78 6.76 -14.49 6.71
N ASN A 79 6.36 -15.60 7.33
CA ASN A 79 6.87 -16.95 7.07
C ASN A 79 5.80 -17.78 6.34
N LEU A 80 5.09 -17.16 5.40
CA LEU A 80 4.17 -17.91 4.55
C LEU A 80 5.00 -18.93 3.75
N PRO A 81 4.61 -20.22 3.75
CA PRO A 81 5.29 -21.20 2.94
C PRO A 81 5.29 -20.70 1.49
N SER A 82 6.45 -20.73 0.83
CA SER A 82 6.52 -20.46 -0.60
C SER A 82 5.52 -21.40 -1.27
N ALA A 83 4.56 -20.85 -2.01
CA ALA A 83 3.58 -21.65 -2.73
C ALA A 83 4.34 -22.61 -3.64
N THR A 84 4.38 -23.88 -3.23
CA THR A 84 4.84 -24.97 -4.08
C THR A 84 3.75 -25.14 -5.13
N TRP A 85 3.86 -24.41 -6.23
CA TRP A 85 3.05 -24.69 -7.39
C TRP A 85 3.40 -26.10 -7.85
N GLN A 86 2.42 -27.01 -7.76
CA GLN A 86 2.50 -28.33 -8.39
C GLN A 86 1.62 -28.27 -9.66
N PRO A 87 2.17 -28.66 -10.82
CA PRO A 87 1.44 -28.64 -12.10
C PRO A 87 0.23 -29.57 -12.13
#